data_AF-A0ABD2RAG8-F1
#
_entry.id   AF-A0ABD2RAG8-F1
#
_cell.length_a   1.000
_cell.length_b   1.000
_cell.length_c   1.000
_cell.angle_alpha   90.00
_cell.angle_beta   90.00
_cell.angle_gamma   90.00
#
_symmetry.space_group_name_H-M   'P 1'
#
loop_
_entity.id
_entity.type
_entity.pdbx_description
1 polymer ?
#
loop_
_entity_poly.entity_id
_entity_poly.type
_entity_poly.pdbx_seq_one_letter_code
_entity_poly.pdbx_strand_id
1 'polypeptide(L)'
;MVGPIRPQFVLFGSSIVQFSFSHQGWGAILADLYACKADILLRGYAGWNSRCALQVLDEVFPKDATVQPSLVIVYFGGNDSVEPHPSGLSAHVPLPEYVENMRKIAIHLKSLSQKTQIIFLTAPAMNETHIAEVFGNSLGRSNESCRKYSDACVQLCQELGVKVIDLWKALQQRDDWLTACFTDGIHLSCEGSEIVIKEILKVIKEADWEPNLHWRSLPTEFPEISPCIFVDPEGSTAIKVSQMDFEWQTQWH
;
A
#
# COMPACT_ATOMS: atom_id res chain seq x y z
N MET A 1 12.48 11.31 18.95
CA MET A 1 12.93 11.23 17.54
C MET A 1 14.13 10.31 17.48
N VAL A 2 14.17 9.39 16.53
CA VAL A 2 15.27 8.44 16.35
C VAL A 2 16.05 8.88 15.11
N GLY A 3 17.36 9.13 15.25
CA GLY A 3 18.33 9.20 14.14
C GLY A 3 18.07 10.25 13.05
N PRO A 4 18.95 10.33 12.02
CA PRO A 4 18.71 11.20 10.87
C PRO A 4 17.40 10.84 10.17
N ILE A 5 16.78 11.84 9.56
CA ILE A 5 15.44 11.71 8.99
C ILE A 5 15.58 11.08 7.60
N ARG A 6 15.11 9.84 7.46
CA ARG A 6 14.95 9.17 6.16
C ARG A 6 13.65 9.61 5.49
N PRO A 7 13.52 9.45 4.16
CA PRO A 7 12.23 9.49 3.49
C PRO A 7 11.20 8.63 4.23
N GLN A 8 10.01 9.18 4.46
CA GLN A 8 8.91 8.46 5.12
C GLN A 8 7.91 7.99 4.08
N PHE A 9 7.61 6.69 4.08
CA PHE A 9 6.58 6.08 3.26
C PHE A 9 5.43 5.68 4.17
N VAL A 10 4.29 6.34 4.03
CA VAL A 10 3.13 6.10 4.89
C VAL A 10 2.14 5.18 4.18
N LEU A 11 1.79 4.08 4.84
CA LEU A 11 0.73 3.18 4.40
C LEU A 11 -0.55 3.55 5.14
N PHE A 12 -1.52 4.14 4.44
CA PHE A 12 -2.76 4.64 5.05
C PHE A 12 -3.98 3.93 4.50
N GLY A 13 -4.77 3.30 5.37
CA GLY A 13 -5.94 2.58 4.88
C GLY A 13 -6.68 1.77 5.92
N SER A 14 -7.50 0.85 5.43
CA SER A 14 -8.26 -0.09 6.28
C SER A 14 -7.49 -1.38 6.59
N SER A 15 -8.17 -2.52 6.70
CA SER A 15 -7.59 -3.81 7.13
C SER A 15 -6.52 -4.37 6.19
N ILE A 16 -6.64 -4.19 4.87
CA ILE A 16 -5.58 -4.59 3.90
C ILE A 16 -4.26 -3.88 4.19
N VAL A 17 -4.33 -2.64 4.67
CA VAL A 17 -3.15 -1.90 5.12
C VAL A 17 -2.74 -2.34 6.52
N GLN A 18 -3.66 -2.43 7.49
CA GLN A 18 -3.31 -2.84 8.86
C GLN A 18 -2.59 -4.19 8.91
N PHE A 19 -3.04 -5.14 8.11
CA PHE A 19 -2.47 -6.49 8.06
C PHE A 19 -1.33 -6.64 7.06
N SER A 20 -0.91 -5.55 6.39
CA SER A 20 0.17 -5.57 5.40
C SER A 20 1.53 -6.02 5.95
N PHE A 21 1.73 -5.99 7.27
CA PHE A 21 2.97 -6.45 7.91
C PHE A 21 2.88 -7.91 8.38
N SER A 22 1.69 -8.51 8.36
CA SER A 22 1.45 -9.88 8.84
C SER A 22 1.74 -10.90 7.75
N HIS A 23 2.17 -12.12 8.14
CA HIS A 23 2.25 -13.29 7.25
C HIS A 23 2.96 -13.04 5.90
N GLN A 24 4.15 -12.42 5.91
CA GLN A 24 4.88 -12.05 4.68
C GLN A 24 4.08 -11.07 3.79
N GLY A 25 3.33 -10.18 4.43
CA GLY A 25 2.51 -9.19 3.75
C GLY A 25 3.33 -8.13 3.03
N TRP A 26 2.68 -7.45 2.09
CA TRP A 26 3.32 -6.50 1.17
C TRP A 26 4.00 -5.33 1.87
N GLY A 27 3.51 -4.91 3.04
CA GLY A 27 4.11 -3.87 3.86
C GLY A 27 5.38 -4.34 4.59
N ALA A 28 5.41 -5.61 5.02
CA ALA A 28 6.64 -6.21 5.57
C ALA A 28 7.72 -6.34 4.49
N ILE A 29 7.35 -6.78 3.28
CA ILE A 29 8.27 -6.86 2.14
C ILE A 29 8.81 -5.46 1.80
N LEU A 30 7.95 -4.44 1.80
CA LEU A 30 8.37 -3.06 1.57
C LEU A 30 9.34 -2.58 2.67
N ALA A 31 9.07 -2.87 3.94
CA ALA A 31 9.96 -2.49 5.03
C ALA A 31 11.33 -3.16 4.94
N ASP A 32 11.39 -4.41 4.50
CA ASP A 32 12.62 -5.15 4.30
C ASP A 32 13.43 -4.60 3.11
N LEU A 33 12.78 -4.34 1.96
CA LEU A 33 13.42 -3.75 0.78
C LEU A 33 14.01 -2.36 1.02
N TYR A 34 13.34 -1.55 1.85
CA TYR A 34 13.74 -0.18 2.15
C TYR A 34 14.55 -0.06 3.44
N ALA A 35 15.00 -1.17 4.02
CA ALA A 35 15.85 -1.17 5.20
C ALA A 35 17.07 -0.24 5.02
N CYS A 36 17.30 0.61 6.01
CA CYS A 36 18.33 1.66 6.00
C CYS A 36 18.20 2.72 4.88
N LYS A 37 17.04 2.84 4.23
CA LYS A 37 16.81 3.78 3.11
C LYS A 37 15.58 4.65 3.29
N ALA A 38 14.46 4.07 3.72
CA ALA A 38 13.22 4.79 4.01
C ALA A 38 12.52 4.15 5.21
N ASP A 39 11.77 4.95 5.96
CA ASP A 39 10.97 4.45 7.07
C ASP A 39 9.54 4.17 6.60
N ILE A 40 9.08 2.93 6.78
CA ILE A 40 7.71 2.52 6.45
C ILE A 40 6.82 2.72 7.67
N LEU A 41 5.89 3.67 7.57
CA LEU A 41 4.99 4.05 8.65
C LEU A 41 3.59 3.48 8.41
N LEU A 42 3.16 2.57 9.28
CA LEU A 42 1.84 1.95 9.21
C LEU A 42 0.77 2.85 9.84
N ARG A 43 -0.29 3.16 9.08
CA ARG A 43 -1.52 3.84 9.48
C ARG A 43 -2.74 3.08 8.93
N GLY A 44 -2.79 1.79 9.24
CA GLY A 44 -3.89 0.90 8.89
C GLY A 44 -4.91 0.78 10.02
N TYR A 45 -6.19 0.87 9.68
CA TYR A 45 -7.31 0.85 10.63
C TYR A 45 -8.43 -0.09 10.16
N ALA A 46 -8.37 -1.34 10.58
CA ALA A 46 -9.31 -2.39 10.20
C ALA A 46 -10.77 -1.98 10.50
N GLY A 47 -11.66 -2.26 9.55
CA GLY A 47 -13.07 -1.89 9.64
C GLY A 47 -13.39 -0.45 9.23
N TRP A 48 -12.39 0.42 9.01
CA TRP A 48 -12.64 1.79 8.56
C TRP A 48 -13.10 1.85 7.11
N ASN A 49 -13.97 2.81 6.82
CA ASN A 49 -14.32 3.27 5.47
C ASN A 49 -13.73 4.68 5.24
N SER A 50 -13.99 5.26 4.08
CA SER A 50 -13.48 6.59 3.71
C SER A 50 -13.98 7.73 4.62
N ARG A 51 -15.16 7.61 5.25
CA ARG A 51 -15.66 8.62 6.22
C ARG A 51 -14.79 8.68 7.47
N CYS A 52 -14.35 7.52 7.97
CA CYS A 52 -13.45 7.46 9.12
C CYS A 52 -12.10 8.08 8.77
N ALA A 53 -11.58 7.78 7.57
CA ALA A 53 -10.31 8.31 7.10
C ALA A 53 -10.28 9.85 7.08
N LEU A 54 -11.36 10.48 6.60
CA LEU A 54 -11.47 11.94 6.54
C LEU A 54 -11.46 12.61 7.91
N GLN A 55 -11.99 11.97 8.94
CA GLN A 55 -12.10 12.56 10.28
C GLN A 55 -10.75 12.74 10.96
N VAL A 56 -9.73 12.00 10.54
CA VAL A 56 -8.40 12.01 11.17
C VAL A 56 -7.31 12.48 10.22
N LEU A 57 -7.68 13.00 9.05
CA LEU A 57 -6.75 13.22 7.95
C LEU A 57 -5.71 14.29 8.31
N ASP A 58 -6.13 15.36 9.01
CA ASP A 58 -5.24 16.41 9.49
C ASP A 58 -4.37 15.94 10.66
N GLU A 59 -4.85 15.03 11.49
CA GLU A 59 -4.09 14.45 12.61
C GLU A 59 -3.03 13.46 12.12
N VAL A 60 -3.34 12.66 11.10
CA VAL A 60 -2.40 11.70 10.50
C VAL A 60 -1.41 12.42 9.58
N PHE A 61 -1.86 13.45 8.86
CA PHE A 61 -1.05 14.24 7.92
C PHE A 61 -1.17 15.75 8.17
N PRO A 62 -0.60 16.25 9.27
CA PRO A 62 -0.63 17.68 9.56
C PRO A 62 0.17 18.47 8.52
N LYS A 63 -0.42 19.52 7.96
CA LYS A 63 0.22 20.36 6.92
C LYS A 63 1.44 21.12 7.44
N ASP A 64 1.47 21.40 8.73
CA ASP A 64 2.55 22.09 9.44
C ASP A 64 3.59 21.13 10.04
N ALA A 65 3.51 19.83 9.74
CA ALA A 65 4.54 18.87 10.13
C ALA A 65 5.90 19.30 9.58
N THR A 66 6.93 19.22 10.42
CA THR A 66 8.32 19.54 10.05
C THR A 66 8.87 18.59 8.98
N VAL A 67 8.35 17.37 8.91
CA VAL A 67 8.68 16.36 7.93
C VAL A 67 7.39 15.89 7.27
N GLN A 68 7.32 16.02 5.96
CA GLN A 68 6.22 15.51 5.15
C GLN A 68 6.62 14.18 4.51
N PRO A 69 5.67 13.24 4.33
CA PRO A 69 5.96 11.94 3.73
C PRO A 69 6.43 12.10 2.29
N SER A 70 7.40 11.29 1.89
CA SER A 70 7.86 11.24 0.49
C SER A 70 6.92 10.39 -0.37
N LEU A 71 6.31 9.36 0.21
CA LEU A 71 5.29 8.53 -0.43
C LEU A 71 4.13 8.27 0.52
N VAL A 72 2.90 8.34 0.01
CA VAL A 72 1.71 7.87 0.71
C VAL A 72 0.99 6.85 -0.18
N ILE A 73 0.82 5.63 0.34
CA ILE A 73 0.06 4.57 -0.31
C ILE A 73 -1.28 4.47 0.40
N VAL A 74 -2.38 4.76 -0.31
CA VAL A 74 -3.72 4.90 0.26
C VAL A 74 -4.61 3.74 -0.16
N TYR A 75 -5.38 3.18 0.77
CA TYR A 75 -6.38 2.15 0.50
C TYR A 75 -7.68 2.35 1.30
N PHE A 76 -8.77 2.65 0.59
CA PHE A 76 -10.16 2.57 1.06
C PHE A 76 -11.06 2.13 -0.12
N GLY A 77 -12.32 1.75 0.14
CA GLY A 77 -13.23 1.24 -0.90
C GLY A 77 -13.76 -0.16 -0.61
N GLY A 78 -12.94 -1.03 -0.01
CA GLY A 78 -13.37 -2.40 0.33
C GLY A 78 -14.53 -2.41 1.33
N ASN A 79 -14.50 -1.59 2.37
CA ASN A 79 -15.61 -1.49 3.33
C ASN A 79 -16.71 -0.55 2.85
N ASP A 80 -16.36 0.50 2.11
CA ASP A 80 -17.29 1.45 1.52
C ASP A 80 -18.30 0.77 0.58
N SER A 81 -17.84 -0.25 -0.15
CA SER A 81 -18.62 -1.01 -1.14
C SER A 81 -19.51 -2.11 -0.59
N VAL A 82 -19.53 -2.36 0.73
CA VAL A 82 -20.51 -3.30 1.30
C VAL A 82 -21.93 -2.79 1.04
N GLU A 83 -22.89 -3.69 0.90
CA GLU A 83 -24.29 -3.33 0.73
C GLU A 83 -24.81 -2.57 1.96
N PRO A 84 -25.73 -1.61 1.76
CA PRO A 84 -26.38 -0.92 2.86
C PRO A 84 -27.21 -1.92 3.68
N HIS A 85 -26.99 -1.96 5.00
CA HIS A 85 -27.79 -2.78 5.89
C HIS A 85 -28.97 -1.96 6.46
N PRO A 86 -30.19 -2.53 6.60
CA PRO A 86 -31.36 -1.79 7.10
C PRO A 86 -31.19 -1.13 8.48
N SER A 87 -30.28 -1.65 9.31
CA SER A 87 -29.96 -1.03 10.61
C SER A 87 -29.18 0.29 10.52
N GLY A 88 -28.63 0.63 9.34
CA GLY A 88 -27.74 1.76 9.15
C GLY A 88 -26.34 1.58 9.76
N LEU A 89 -26.03 0.39 10.30
CA LEU A 89 -24.76 0.11 10.98
C LEU A 89 -23.69 -0.51 10.06
N SER A 90 -23.98 -0.71 8.76
CA SER A 90 -22.95 -1.24 7.85
C SER A 90 -21.88 -0.20 7.55
N ALA A 91 -20.70 -0.66 7.13
CA ALA A 91 -19.60 0.21 6.74
C ALA A 91 -19.82 0.94 5.40
N HIS A 92 -21.00 0.77 4.79
CA HIS A 92 -21.35 1.30 3.48
C HIS A 92 -21.20 2.82 3.40
N VAL A 93 -20.59 3.28 2.31
CA VAL A 93 -20.52 4.68 1.92
C VAL A 93 -21.02 4.78 0.49
N PRO A 94 -22.11 5.50 0.18
CA PRO A 94 -22.62 5.62 -1.18
C PRO A 94 -21.54 6.04 -2.19
N LEU A 95 -21.56 5.44 -3.38
CA LEU A 95 -20.49 5.64 -4.37
C LEU A 95 -20.13 7.12 -4.66
N PRO A 96 -21.09 8.05 -4.83
CA PRO A 96 -20.74 9.47 -5.03
C PRO A 96 -20.03 10.09 -3.83
N GLU A 97 -20.43 9.70 -2.62
CA GLU A 97 -19.78 10.17 -1.38
C GLU A 97 -18.38 9.57 -1.23
N TYR A 98 -18.21 8.27 -1.53
CA TYR A 98 -16.90 7.64 -1.55
C TYR A 98 -15.93 8.35 -2.50
N VAL A 99 -16.36 8.65 -3.73
CA VAL A 99 -15.53 9.38 -4.71
C VAL A 99 -15.14 10.76 -4.17
N GLU A 100 -16.08 11.49 -3.57
CA GLU A 100 -15.79 12.79 -2.98
C GLU A 100 -14.84 12.69 -1.77
N ASN A 101 -15.00 11.65 -0.94
CA ASN A 101 -14.11 11.41 0.19
C ASN A 101 -12.69 11.12 -0.28
N MET A 102 -12.53 10.23 -1.26
CA MET A 102 -11.23 9.92 -1.85
C MET A 102 -10.61 11.14 -2.55
N ARG A 103 -11.43 12.01 -3.18
CA ARG A 103 -10.98 13.27 -3.77
C ARG A 103 -10.40 14.21 -2.72
N LYS A 104 -11.09 14.38 -1.59
CA LYS A 104 -10.60 15.19 -0.46
C LYS A 104 -9.30 14.64 0.11
N ILE A 105 -9.19 13.31 0.28
CA ILE A 105 -7.94 12.66 0.71
C ILE A 105 -6.81 12.97 -0.26
N ALA A 106 -7.02 12.76 -1.56
CA ALA A 106 -6.00 13.03 -2.59
C ALA A 106 -5.56 14.50 -2.59
N ILE A 107 -6.51 15.45 -2.54
CA ILE A 107 -6.20 16.89 -2.53
C ILE A 107 -5.41 17.28 -1.29
N HIS A 108 -5.79 16.77 -0.12
CA HIS A 108 -5.06 17.04 1.12
C HIS A 108 -3.62 16.54 1.05
N LEU A 109 -3.42 15.28 0.64
CA LEU A 109 -2.09 14.69 0.51
C LEU A 109 -1.22 15.44 -0.50
N LYS A 110 -1.78 15.86 -1.64
CA LYS A 110 -1.06 16.70 -2.63
C LYS A 110 -0.66 18.07 -2.06
N SER A 111 -1.40 18.56 -1.07
CA SER A 111 -1.11 19.86 -0.44
C SER A 111 -0.02 19.80 0.63
N LEU A 112 0.41 18.61 1.05
CA LEU A 112 1.45 18.43 2.08
C LEU A 112 2.80 18.96 1.61
N SER A 113 3.22 18.58 0.40
CA SER A 113 4.48 19.00 -0.20
C SER A 113 4.48 18.70 -1.69
N GLN A 114 5.19 19.51 -2.48
CA GLN A 114 5.42 19.22 -3.91
C GLN A 114 6.22 17.93 -4.15
N LYS A 115 6.89 17.41 -3.11
CA LYS A 115 7.66 16.16 -3.17
C LYS A 115 6.90 14.94 -2.68
N THR A 116 5.69 15.12 -2.14
CA THR A 116 4.88 13.99 -1.65
C THR A 116 4.25 13.27 -2.83
N GLN A 117 4.69 12.03 -3.06
CA GLN A 117 4.12 11.15 -4.07
C GLN A 117 2.97 10.33 -3.48
N ILE A 118 1.99 10.00 -4.32
CA ILE A 118 0.77 9.34 -3.88
C ILE A 118 0.44 8.19 -4.83
N ILE A 119 0.18 7.02 -4.25
CA ILE A 119 -0.35 5.86 -4.94
C ILE A 119 -1.66 5.47 -4.25
N PHE A 120 -2.73 5.33 -5.02
CA PHE A 120 -3.97 4.74 -4.52
C PHE A 120 -4.03 3.27 -4.89
N LEU A 121 -4.44 2.43 -3.95
CA LEU A 121 -4.81 1.04 -4.16
C LEU A 121 -6.34 0.96 -4.21
N THR A 122 -6.88 0.36 -5.26
CA THR A 122 -8.33 0.16 -5.34
C THR A 122 -8.82 -0.99 -4.48
N ALA A 123 -10.14 -1.10 -4.30
CA ALA A 123 -10.75 -2.25 -3.66
C ALA A 123 -10.41 -3.54 -4.45
N PRO A 124 -9.79 -4.57 -3.83
CA PRO A 124 -9.44 -5.80 -4.52
C PRO A 124 -10.68 -6.64 -4.85
N ALA A 125 -10.55 -7.53 -5.83
CA ALA A 125 -11.49 -8.63 -5.98
C ALA A 125 -11.47 -9.53 -4.74
N MET A 126 -12.52 -10.32 -4.54
CA MET A 126 -12.65 -11.16 -3.34
C MET A 126 -13.28 -12.51 -3.68
N ASN A 127 -13.07 -13.49 -2.80
CA ASN A 127 -13.67 -14.81 -2.93
C ASN A 127 -14.95 -14.88 -2.08
N GLU A 128 -16.09 -14.54 -2.69
CA GLU A 128 -17.39 -14.51 -2.03
C GLU A 128 -17.79 -15.83 -1.37
N THR A 129 -17.46 -16.97 -2.00
CA THR A 129 -17.73 -18.30 -1.45
C THR A 129 -16.94 -18.52 -0.16
N HIS A 130 -15.63 -18.23 -0.18
CA HIS A 130 -14.77 -18.39 0.99
C HIS A 130 -15.18 -17.44 2.13
N ILE A 131 -15.63 -16.22 1.81
CA ILE A 131 -16.21 -15.30 2.81
C ILE A 131 -17.41 -15.94 3.51
N ALA A 132 -18.34 -16.51 2.74
CA ALA A 132 -19.51 -17.17 3.29
C ALA A 132 -19.15 -18.39 4.14
N GLU A 133 -18.13 -19.15 3.76
CA GLU A 133 -17.62 -20.30 4.53
C GLU A 133 -16.99 -19.89 5.86
N VAL A 134 -16.19 -18.82 5.88
CA VAL A 134 -15.47 -18.37 7.09
C VAL A 134 -16.38 -17.60 8.05
N PHE A 135 -17.23 -16.71 7.53
CA PHE A 135 -18.03 -15.79 8.34
C PHE A 135 -19.51 -16.18 8.46
N GLY A 136 -19.93 -17.25 7.78
CA GLY A 136 -21.31 -17.75 7.77
C GLY A 136 -22.28 -16.92 6.90
N ASN A 137 -21.82 -15.85 6.26
CA ASN A 137 -22.55 -15.05 5.27
C ASN A 137 -21.56 -14.18 4.45
N SER A 138 -22.05 -13.43 3.46
CA SER A 138 -21.20 -12.57 2.60
C SER A 138 -20.72 -11.27 3.25
N LEU A 139 -21.15 -10.96 4.48
CA LEU A 139 -20.94 -9.67 5.15
C LEU A 139 -21.45 -8.46 4.33
N GLY A 140 -22.44 -8.69 3.46
CA GLY A 140 -22.94 -7.68 2.53
C GLY A 140 -21.95 -7.35 1.42
N ARG A 141 -20.95 -8.20 1.15
CA ARG A 141 -19.96 -7.97 0.09
C ARG A 141 -20.38 -8.66 -1.19
N SER A 142 -20.13 -7.99 -2.32
CA SER A 142 -20.27 -8.56 -3.66
C SER A 142 -19.19 -8.01 -4.58
N ASN A 143 -18.70 -8.85 -5.48
CA ASN A 143 -17.73 -8.47 -6.49
C ASN A 143 -18.33 -7.43 -7.45
N GLU A 144 -19.63 -7.49 -7.71
CA GLU A 144 -20.33 -6.47 -8.51
C GLU A 144 -20.22 -5.07 -7.88
N SER A 145 -20.50 -4.94 -6.58
CA SER A 145 -20.38 -3.66 -5.88
C SER A 145 -18.92 -3.21 -5.78
N CYS A 146 -18.04 -4.10 -5.35
CA CYS A 146 -16.61 -3.80 -5.20
C CYS A 146 -15.98 -3.28 -6.50
N ARG A 147 -16.32 -3.88 -7.65
CA ARG A 147 -15.87 -3.42 -8.97
C ARG A 147 -16.27 -1.96 -9.25
N LYS A 148 -17.51 -1.56 -8.92
CA LYS A 148 -17.98 -0.17 -9.14
C LYS A 148 -17.12 0.84 -8.37
N TYR A 149 -16.71 0.51 -7.15
CA TYR A 149 -15.84 1.36 -6.34
C TYR A 149 -14.39 1.34 -6.82
N SER A 150 -13.89 0.20 -7.30
CA SER A 150 -12.58 0.11 -7.94
C SER A 150 -12.51 1.00 -9.18
N ASP A 151 -13.43 0.82 -10.13
CA ASP A 151 -13.49 1.58 -11.39
C ASP A 151 -13.62 3.09 -11.12
N ALA A 152 -14.44 3.50 -10.15
CA ALA A 152 -14.57 4.90 -9.77
C ALA A 152 -13.30 5.49 -9.14
N CYS A 153 -12.55 4.70 -8.36
CA CYS A 153 -11.27 5.13 -7.80
C CYS A 153 -10.22 5.31 -8.90
N VAL A 154 -10.14 4.38 -9.86
CA VAL A 154 -9.27 4.51 -11.04
C VAL A 154 -9.57 5.79 -11.81
N GLN A 155 -10.85 6.03 -12.12
CA GLN A 155 -11.27 7.23 -12.85
C GLN A 155 -10.90 8.51 -12.10
N LEU A 156 -11.18 8.57 -10.79
CA LEU A 156 -10.81 9.72 -9.95
C LEU A 156 -9.31 9.98 -9.97
N CYS A 157 -8.48 8.95 -9.84
CA CYS A 157 -7.03 9.09 -9.85
C CYS A 157 -6.52 9.62 -11.21
N GLN A 158 -7.10 9.15 -12.31
CA GLN A 158 -6.80 9.68 -13.65
C GLN A 158 -7.16 11.17 -13.76
N GLU A 159 -8.34 11.57 -13.29
CA GLU A 159 -8.77 12.97 -13.26
C GLU A 159 -7.82 13.88 -12.45
N LEU A 160 -7.29 13.37 -11.34
CA LEU A 160 -6.44 14.13 -10.43
C LEU A 160 -4.93 14.04 -10.75
N GLY A 161 -4.55 13.22 -11.73
CA GLY A 161 -3.15 12.92 -12.04
C GLY A 161 -2.41 12.22 -10.89
N VAL A 162 -3.11 11.36 -10.13
CA VAL A 162 -2.55 10.55 -9.05
C VAL A 162 -2.32 9.13 -9.57
N LYS A 163 -1.21 8.49 -9.17
CA LYS A 163 -0.96 7.09 -9.56
C LYS A 163 -1.95 6.17 -8.86
N VAL A 164 -2.41 5.14 -9.56
CA VAL A 164 -3.37 4.17 -9.05
C VAL A 164 -2.98 2.77 -9.47
N ILE A 165 -3.15 1.82 -8.56
CA ILE A 165 -3.00 0.39 -8.80
C ILE A 165 -4.38 -0.23 -8.68
N ASP A 166 -4.84 -0.79 -9.80
CA ASP A 166 -6.12 -1.47 -9.90
C ASP A 166 -6.01 -2.91 -9.36
N LEU A 167 -6.09 -3.04 -8.03
CA LEU A 167 -5.97 -4.33 -7.35
C LEU A 167 -7.08 -5.31 -7.75
N TRP A 168 -8.24 -4.78 -8.12
CA TRP A 168 -9.32 -5.59 -8.67
C TRP A 168 -8.82 -6.40 -9.87
N LYS A 169 -8.19 -5.74 -10.84
CA LYS A 169 -7.67 -6.42 -12.04
C LYS A 169 -6.36 -7.16 -11.76
N ALA A 170 -5.44 -6.59 -10.98
CA ALA A 170 -4.10 -7.15 -10.78
C ALA A 170 -4.14 -8.56 -10.17
N LEU A 171 -4.96 -8.78 -9.14
CA LEU A 171 -5.09 -10.10 -8.52
C LEU A 171 -5.65 -11.14 -9.51
N GLN A 172 -6.60 -10.75 -10.34
CA GLN A 172 -7.27 -11.62 -11.31
C GLN A 172 -6.41 -12.03 -12.51
N GLN A 173 -5.18 -11.49 -12.65
CA GLN A 173 -4.24 -11.95 -13.68
C GLN A 173 -3.66 -13.34 -13.39
N ARG A 174 -3.77 -13.80 -12.14
CA ARG A 174 -3.38 -15.14 -11.72
C ARG A 174 -4.57 -16.08 -11.83
N ASP A 175 -4.40 -17.27 -12.41
CA ASP A 175 -5.52 -18.20 -12.69
C ASP A 175 -6.25 -18.68 -11.42
N ASP A 176 -5.51 -18.99 -10.35
CA ASP A 176 -6.01 -19.51 -9.07
C ASP A 176 -6.19 -18.40 -8.01
N TRP A 177 -6.37 -17.14 -8.43
CA TRP A 177 -6.43 -15.98 -7.53
C TRP A 177 -7.46 -16.12 -6.41
N LEU A 178 -8.62 -16.73 -6.67
CA LEU A 178 -9.70 -16.92 -5.69
C LEU A 178 -9.23 -17.69 -4.44
N THR A 179 -8.38 -18.69 -4.62
CA THR A 179 -7.91 -19.55 -3.53
C THR A 179 -6.52 -19.17 -3.05
N ALA A 180 -5.67 -18.65 -3.93
CA ALA A 180 -4.29 -18.34 -3.60
C ALA A 180 -4.14 -16.96 -2.94
N CYS A 181 -4.92 -15.95 -3.33
CA CYS A 181 -4.64 -14.56 -2.94
C CYS A 181 -5.23 -14.13 -1.60
N PHE A 182 -6.05 -14.97 -0.94
CA PHE A 182 -6.78 -14.57 0.27
C PHE A 182 -6.67 -15.58 1.40
N THR A 183 -6.67 -15.10 2.64
CA THR A 183 -6.70 -15.93 3.85
C THR A 183 -8.12 -16.29 4.29
N ASP A 184 -9.07 -15.36 4.11
CA ASP A 184 -10.48 -15.49 4.53
C ASP A 184 -11.47 -15.07 3.43
N GLY A 185 -10.95 -14.97 2.20
CA GLY A 185 -11.68 -14.47 1.03
C GLY A 185 -11.69 -12.94 0.88
N ILE A 186 -11.21 -12.18 1.87
CA ILE A 186 -11.10 -10.71 1.84
C ILE A 186 -9.64 -10.26 1.96
N HIS A 187 -8.96 -10.72 3.01
CA HIS A 187 -7.61 -10.25 3.36
C HIS A 187 -6.56 -11.04 2.61
N LEU A 188 -5.48 -10.36 2.23
CA LEU A 188 -4.45 -10.92 1.38
C LEU A 188 -3.63 -11.99 2.10
N SER A 189 -3.36 -13.08 1.38
CA SER A 189 -2.30 -14.04 1.72
C SER A 189 -0.91 -13.48 1.38
N CYS A 190 0.13 -14.30 1.57
CA CYS A 190 1.46 -13.97 1.06
C CYS A 190 1.46 -13.85 -0.47
N GLU A 191 0.80 -14.76 -1.19
CA GLU A 191 0.72 -14.75 -2.66
C GLU A 191 -0.02 -13.51 -3.18
N GLY A 192 -1.13 -13.13 -2.54
CA GLY A 192 -1.84 -11.90 -2.86
C GLY A 192 -0.97 -10.66 -2.59
N SER A 193 -0.21 -10.69 -1.49
CA SER A 193 0.71 -9.62 -1.13
C SER A 193 1.88 -9.47 -2.11
N GLU A 194 2.41 -10.56 -2.67
CA GLU A 194 3.44 -10.52 -3.70
C GLU A 194 2.98 -9.76 -4.95
N ILE A 195 1.73 -9.94 -5.37
CA ILE A 195 1.15 -9.20 -6.50
C ILE A 195 1.10 -7.70 -6.19
N VAL A 196 0.63 -7.34 -4.99
CA VAL A 196 0.55 -5.93 -4.56
C VAL A 196 1.91 -5.25 -4.58
N ILE A 197 2.95 -5.87 -4.02
CA ILE A 197 4.28 -5.27 -3.99
C ILE A 197 4.91 -5.17 -5.39
N LYS A 198 4.68 -6.15 -6.29
CA LYS A 198 5.13 -6.06 -7.70
C LYS A 198 4.55 -4.83 -8.40
N GLU A 199 3.25 -4.60 -8.25
CA GLU A 199 2.59 -3.44 -8.84
C GLU A 199 3.08 -2.12 -8.21
N ILE A 200 3.28 -2.08 -6.88
CA ILE A 200 3.84 -0.90 -6.20
C ILE A 200 5.23 -0.57 -6.73
N LEU A 201 6.13 -1.55 -6.78
CA LEU A 201 7.50 -1.33 -7.25
C LEU A 201 7.54 -0.94 -8.73
N LYS A 202 6.68 -1.54 -9.56
CA LYS A 202 6.51 -1.14 -10.95
C LYS A 202 6.11 0.32 -11.08
N VAL A 203 5.10 0.77 -10.34
CA VAL A 203 4.67 2.18 -10.34
C VAL A 203 5.80 3.10 -9.88
N ILE A 204 6.51 2.76 -8.80
CA ILE A 204 7.63 3.56 -8.28
C ILE A 204 8.77 3.65 -9.31
N LYS A 205 9.07 2.56 -10.00
CA LYS A 205 10.15 2.49 -11.00
C LYS A 205 9.82 3.26 -12.28
N GLU A 206 8.59 3.19 -12.75
CA GLU A 206 8.12 3.84 -13.98
C GLU A 206 7.74 5.31 -13.78
N ALA A 207 7.52 5.73 -12.54
CA ALA A 207 7.16 7.11 -12.25
C ALA A 207 8.36 8.05 -12.43
N ASP A 208 8.13 9.13 -13.17
CA ASP A 208 9.07 10.24 -13.32
C ASP A 208 8.99 11.17 -12.10
N TRP A 209 9.45 10.66 -10.96
CA TRP A 209 9.45 11.36 -9.67
C TRP A 209 10.86 11.79 -9.29
N GLU A 210 10.97 13.01 -8.77
CA GLU A 210 12.24 13.57 -8.27
C GLU A 210 12.13 13.92 -6.78
N PRO A 211 12.90 13.25 -5.89
CA PRO A 211 13.85 12.17 -6.20
C PRO A 211 13.14 10.85 -6.55
N ASN A 212 13.81 10.00 -7.32
CA ASN A 212 13.33 8.65 -7.60
C ASN A 212 13.24 7.83 -6.31
N LEU A 213 12.05 7.32 -6.01
CA LEU A 213 11.73 6.63 -4.76
C LEU A 213 12.02 5.13 -4.79
N HIS A 214 12.53 4.58 -5.88
CA HIS A 214 12.89 3.17 -5.97
C HIS A 214 14.02 2.84 -5.00
N TRP A 215 13.92 1.69 -4.32
CA TRP A 215 14.86 1.29 -3.27
C TRP A 215 16.34 1.26 -3.71
N ARG A 216 16.62 0.99 -5.00
CA ARG A 216 17.98 1.05 -5.55
C ARG A 216 18.51 2.48 -5.75
N SER A 217 17.60 3.43 -5.96
CA SER A 217 17.92 4.84 -6.21
C SER A 217 18.11 5.60 -4.90
N LEU A 218 17.49 5.15 -3.81
CA LEU A 218 17.63 5.78 -2.51
C LEU A 218 19.00 5.49 -1.87
N PRO A 219 19.65 6.51 -1.28
CA PRO A 219 20.91 6.32 -0.58
C PRO A 219 20.69 5.41 0.63
N THR A 220 21.61 4.45 0.81
CA THR A 220 21.70 3.72 2.07
C THR A 220 22.21 4.67 3.15
N GLU A 221 21.69 4.57 4.35
CA GLU A 221 22.12 5.33 5.51
C GLU A 221 23.45 4.79 6.06
N PHE A 222 24.38 5.69 6.36
CA PHE A 222 25.72 5.40 6.91
C PHE A 222 26.54 4.33 6.17
N PRO A 223 26.60 4.32 4.82
CA PRO A 223 27.29 3.27 4.06
C PRO A 223 28.79 3.24 4.32
N GLU A 224 29.37 4.36 4.78
CA GLU A 224 30.78 4.54 5.10
C GLU A 224 31.18 4.08 6.51
N ILE A 225 30.24 3.99 7.46
CA ILE A 225 30.58 3.72 8.87
C ILE A 225 30.97 2.25 9.08
N SER A 226 30.47 1.32 8.26
CA SER A 226 30.81 -0.11 8.39
C SER A 226 32.25 -0.37 7.92
N PRO A 227 33.20 -0.66 8.84
CA PRO A 227 34.55 -1.06 8.49
C PRO A 227 34.64 -2.58 8.28
N CYS A 228 33.51 -3.29 8.29
CA CYS A 228 33.44 -4.75 8.17
C CYS A 228 33.78 -5.16 6.74
N ILE A 229 35.06 -5.47 6.54
CA ILE A 229 35.57 -6.10 5.33
C ILE A 229 35.20 -7.59 5.42
N PHE A 230 34.02 -7.94 4.91
CA PHE A 230 33.85 -9.29 4.41
C PHE A 230 34.75 -9.41 3.19
N VAL A 231 35.51 -10.49 3.06
CA VAL A 231 36.29 -10.75 1.85
C VAL A 231 35.53 -11.74 0.99
N ASP A 232 35.70 -11.65 -0.32
CA ASP A 232 35.25 -12.69 -1.23
C ASP A 232 35.89 -14.06 -0.86
N PRO A 233 35.36 -15.19 -1.37
CA PRO A 233 35.93 -16.51 -1.08
C PRO A 233 37.43 -16.63 -1.41
N GLU A 234 37.94 -15.75 -2.27
CA GLU A 234 39.33 -15.69 -2.74
C GLU A 234 40.21 -14.78 -1.87
N GLY A 235 39.63 -14.07 -0.89
CA GLY A 235 40.34 -13.16 0.01
C GLY A 235 40.81 -11.85 -0.64
N SER A 236 40.38 -11.55 -1.86
CA SER A 236 41.00 -10.55 -2.73
C SER A 236 40.26 -9.20 -2.76
N THR A 237 38.95 -9.21 -2.56
CA THR A 237 38.09 -8.03 -2.65
C THR A 237 37.27 -7.81 -1.39
N ALA A 238 37.25 -6.57 -0.90
CA ALA A 238 36.37 -6.15 0.18
C ALA A 238 34.90 -6.08 -0.30
N ILE A 239 34.04 -6.84 0.36
CA ILE A 239 32.60 -6.88 0.15
C ILE A 239 31.92 -5.93 1.12
N LYS A 240 31.20 -4.94 0.56
CA LYS A 240 30.32 -4.06 1.32
C LYS A 240 28.92 -4.67 1.36
N VAL A 241 28.54 -5.25 2.50
CA VAL A 241 27.20 -5.85 2.69
C VAL A 241 26.08 -4.85 2.42
N SER A 242 26.29 -3.56 2.73
CA SER A 242 25.33 -2.48 2.45
C SER A 242 25.07 -2.22 0.94
N GLN A 243 25.87 -2.83 0.06
CA GLN A 243 25.79 -2.73 -1.40
C GLN A 243 25.51 -4.09 -2.06
N MET A 244 25.34 -5.17 -1.28
CA MET A 244 25.00 -6.48 -1.82
C MET A 244 23.52 -6.59 -2.11
N ASP A 245 23.19 -7.20 -3.24
CA ASP A 245 21.85 -7.69 -3.53
C ASP A 245 21.72 -9.10 -2.95
N PHE A 246 20.77 -9.30 -2.06
CA PHE A 246 20.44 -10.66 -1.60
C PHE A 246 19.62 -11.38 -2.65
N GLU A 247 19.75 -12.71 -2.73
CA GLU A 247 19.06 -13.53 -3.75
C GLU A 247 17.54 -13.30 -3.75
N TRP A 248 16.93 -13.23 -2.57
CA TRP A 248 15.50 -12.97 -2.43
C TRP A 248 15.07 -11.58 -2.93
N GLN A 249 16.00 -10.61 -3.02
CA GLN A 249 15.73 -9.27 -3.54
C GLN A 249 15.65 -9.23 -5.07
N THR A 250 16.22 -10.24 -5.74
CA THR A 250 16.31 -10.25 -7.20
C THR A 250 14.95 -10.42 -7.89
N GLN A 251 13.96 -10.99 -7.20
CA GLN A 251 12.59 -11.06 -7.72
C GLN A 251 11.87 -9.69 -7.74
N TRP A 252 12.48 -8.65 -7.13
CA TRP A 252 11.91 -7.30 -6.96
C TRP A 252 12.64 -6.24 -7.79
N HIS A 253 13.38 -6.65 -8.83
CA HIS A 253 14.15 -5.76 -9.71
C HIS A 253 13.30 -4.89 -10.66
#